data_AF-A0A2G9Q8G9-F1
#
_entry.id   AF-A0A2G9Q8G9-F1
#
_cell.length_a   1.000
_cell.length_b   1.000
_cell.length_c   1.000
_cell.angle_alpha   90.00
_cell.angle_beta   90.00
_cell.angle_gamma   90.00
#
_symmetry.space_group_name_H-M   'P 1'
#
loop_
_entity.id
_entity.type
_entity.pdbx_description
1 polymer ?
#
loop_
_entity_poly.entity_id
_entity_poly.type
_entity_poly.pdbx_seq_one_letter_code
_entity_poly.pdbx_strand_id
1 'polypeptide(L)'
;ACSVGSIAKRLSSIGVENTEESRRFYRQLLFTADDRVNPCIGGVILFHETLYHKADNGNLFTKVIKDKGAIVGIKVDKGVVPLAGTNGETTTQGLDGLSERCAQYKKDGADFAKWRCVLKISDHTPSRLAIIENANVLARYASICQ
;
A
#
# COMPACT_ATOMS: atom_id res chain seq x y z
N ALA A 1 0.15 3.87 -1.80
CA ALA A 1 0.43 3.55 -0.38
C ALA A 1 1.92 3.49 -0.05
N CYS A 2 2.42 4.49 0.67
CA CYS A 2 3.75 4.48 1.28
C CYS A 2 3.65 3.96 2.72
N SER A 3 4.54 3.03 3.12
CA SER A 3 4.75 2.65 4.53
C SER A 3 5.39 3.79 5.32
N VAL A 4 5.43 3.67 6.65
CA VAL A 4 6.06 4.65 7.55
C VAL A 4 7.52 4.97 7.14
N GLY A 5 8.32 3.95 6.82
CA GLY A 5 9.70 4.18 6.35
C GLY A 5 9.79 4.83 4.96
N SER A 6 8.84 4.55 4.06
CA SER A 6 8.86 5.15 2.72
C SER A 6 8.41 6.61 2.71
N ILE A 7 7.44 6.98 3.58
CA ILE A 7 6.99 8.37 3.69
C ILE A 7 8.01 9.22 4.46
N ALA A 8 8.76 8.63 5.41
CA ALA A 8 9.84 9.32 6.12
C ALA A 8 10.84 9.99 5.18
N LYS A 9 11.27 9.28 4.12
CA LYS A 9 12.20 9.83 3.12
C LYS A 9 11.62 11.04 2.39
N ARG A 10 10.31 11.03 2.09
CA ARG A 10 9.62 12.15 1.41
C ARG A 10 9.48 13.36 2.32
N LEU A 11 9.09 13.16 3.58
CA LEU A 11 8.96 14.25 4.55
C LEU A 11 10.33 14.87 4.88
N SER A 12 11.36 14.03 5.05
CA SER A 12 12.72 14.50 5.29
C SER A 12 13.26 15.35 4.14
N SER A 13 12.95 15.02 2.87
CA SER A 13 13.40 15.83 1.73
C SER A 13 12.85 17.26 1.69
N ILE A 14 11.79 17.55 2.47
CA ILE A 14 11.19 18.88 2.60
C ILE A 14 11.33 19.44 4.02
N GLY A 15 12.20 18.86 4.85
CA GLY A 15 12.46 19.34 6.21
C GLY A 15 11.30 19.12 7.21
N VAL A 16 10.38 18.18 6.93
CA VAL A 16 9.24 17.88 7.80
C VAL A 16 9.53 16.62 8.63
N GLU A 17 9.22 16.68 9.93
CA GLU A 17 9.34 15.54 10.84
C GLU A 17 8.34 14.42 10.50
N ASN A 18 8.74 13.16 10.63
CA ASN A 18 7.87 12.01 10.36
C ASN A 18 7.03 11.60 11.58
N THR A 19 6.11 12.47 11.99
CA THR A 19 5.11 12.14 13.03
C THR A 19 3.85 11.53 12.41
N GLU A 20 3.01 10.88 13.24
CA GLU A 20 1.70 10.41 12.77
C GLU A 20 0.83 11.55 12.24
N GLU A 21 0.85 12.70 12.92
CA GLU A 21 0.07 13.86 12.51
C GLU A 21 0.56 14.44 11.19
N SER A 22 1.87 14.59 11.00
CA SER A 22 2.45 15.03 9.73
C SER A 22 2.08 14.07 8.59
N ARG A 23 2.05 12.77 8.89
CA ARG A 23 1.60 11.73 7.95
C ARG A 23 0.12 11.88 7.63
N ARG A 24 -0.75 12.05 8.62
CA ARG A 24 -2.20 12.23 8.47
C ARG A 24 -2.52 13.48 7.65
N PHE A 25 -1.94 14.62 8.04
CA PHE A 25 -2.12 15.91 7.37
C PHE A 25 -1.70 15.86 5.90
N TYR A 26 -0.56 15.25 5.59
CA TYR A 26 -0.11 15.06 4.21
C TYR A 26 -1.11 14.23 3.37
N ARG A 27 -1.78 13.23 3.96
CA ARG A 27 -2.79 12.45 3.22
C ARG A 27 -4.10 13.20 3.10
N GLN A 28 -4.50 13.93 4.13
CA GLN A 28 -5.66 14.80 4.05
C GLN A 28 -5.50 15.79 2.88
N LEU A 29 -4.36 16.46 2.77
CA LEU A 29 -4.04 17.37 1.67
C LEU A 29 -4.35 16.76 0.30
N LEU A 30 -4.01 15.48 0.10
CA LEU A 30 -4.27 14.77 -1.16
C LEU A 30 -5.74 14.39 -1.34
N PHE A 31 -6.40 13.92 -0.29
CA PHE A 31 -7.77 13.40 -0.37
C PHE A 31 -8.83 14.50 -0.36
N THR A 32 -8.51 15.66 0.19
CA THR A 32 -9.37 16.86 0.21
C THR A 32 -8.99 17.87 -0.87
N ALA A 33 -8.20 17.47 -1.87
CA ALA A 33 -8.07 18.23 -3.10
C ALA A 33 -9.47 18.49 -3.68
N ASP A 34 -9.65 19.59 -4.39
CA ASP A 34 -10.96 19.99 -4.90
C ASP A 34 -11.51 19.01 -5.97
N ASP A 35 -12.77 19.20 -6.36
CA ASP A 35 -13.51 18.22 -7.17
C ASP A 35 -13.02 18.04 -8.61
N ARG A 36 -12.07 18.87 -9.07
CA ARG A 36 -11.41 18.65 -10.38
C ARG A 36 -10.72 17.30 -10.48
N VAL A 37 -10.33 16.68 -9.35
CA VAL A 37 -9.67 15.36 -9.35
C VAL A 37 -10.65 14.19 -9.46
N ASN A 38 -11.94 14.40 -9.19
CA ASN A 38 -12.93 13.33 -9.10
C ASN A 38 -13.03 12.50 -10.41
N PRO A 39 -13.07 13.09 -11.62
CA PRO A 39 -13.08 12.29 -12.87
C PRO A 39 -11.73 11.64 -13.18
N CYS A 40 -10.65 12.00 -12.48
CA CYS A 40 -9.29 11.53 -12.75
C CYS A 40 -8.89 10.32 -11.91
N ILE A 41 -9.52 10.13 -10.74
CA ILE A 41 -9.08 9.16 -9.73
C ILE A 41 -10.16 8.10 -9.50
N GLY A 42 -9.99 6.93 -10.12
CA GLY A 42 -10.87 5.78 -9.90
C GLY A 42 -10.61 5.03 -8.58
N GLY A 43 -9.42 5.18 -7.98
CA GLY A 43 -9.12 4.52 -6.73
C GLY A 43 -7.84 4.98 -6.04
N VAL A 44 -7.79 4.80 -4.72
CA VAL A 44 -6.71 5.28 -3.86
C VAL A 44 -6.19 4.15 -2.98
N ILE A 45 -4.90 3.83 -3.10
CA ILE A 45 -4.26 2.78 -2.31
C ILE A 45 -3.70 3.37 -1.01
N LEU A 46 -4.27 2.94 0.11
CA LEU A 46 -3.92 3.33 1.47
C LEU A 46 -2.94 2.36 2.13
N PHE A 47 -2.25 2.87 3.16
CA PHE A 47 -1.52 2.05 4.12
C PHE A 47 -2.42 1.83 5.34
N HIS A 48 -2.16 0.77 6.12
CA HIS A 48 -2.99 0.38 7.27
C HIS A 48 -3.30 1.55 8.21
N GLU A 49 -2.27 2.31 8.63
CA GLU A 49 -2.43 3.51 9.46
C GLU A 49 -3.44 4.51 8.86
N THR A 50 -3.30 4.82 7.58
CA THR A 50 -4.15 5.79 6.86
C THR A 50 -5.60 5.32 6.70
N LEU A 51 -5.85 4.01 6.67
CA LEU A 51 -7.21 3.47 6.54
C LEU A 51 -8.10 3.89 7.72
N TYR A 52 -7.52 4.06 8.91
CA TYR A 52 -8.23 4.40 10.15
C TYR A 52 -8.05 5.86 10.57
N HIS A 53 -7.33 6.66 9.77
CA HIS A 53 -7.18 8.09 10.02
C HIS A 53 -8.44 8.87 9.66
N LYS A 54 -8.59 10.00 10.33
CA LYS A 54 -9.67 10.96 10.13
C LYS A 54 -9.13 12.27 9.56
N ALA A 55 -9.94 12.89 8.72
CA ALA A 55 -9.76 14.28 8.33
C ALA A 55 -10.12 15.23 9.48
N ASP A 56 -9.76 16.50 9.36
CA ASP A 56 -10.00 17.54 10.38
C ASP A 56 -11.50 17.73 10.68
N ASN A 57 -12.37 17.41 9.72
CA ASN A 57 -13.83 17.41 9.88
C ASN A 57 -14.38 16.15 10.58
N GLY A 58 -13.51 15.28 11.09
CA GLY A 58 -13.87 14.06 11.82
C GLY A 58 -14.23 12.86 10.93
N ASN A 59 -14.35 13.02 9.61
CA ASN A 59 -14.66 11.93 8.70
C ASN A 59 -13.46 11.01 8.49
N LEU A 60 -13.70 9.70 8.42
CA LEU A 60 -12.67 8.74 8.01
C LEU A 60 -12.20 9.04 6.58
N PHE A 61 -10.91 8.84 6.30
CA PHE A 61 -10.40 9.00 4.94
C PHE A 61 -11.09 8.08 3.93
N THR A 62 -11.52 6.89 4.36
CA THR A 62 -12.32 5.98 3.52
C THR A 62 -13.61 6.63 3.05
N LYS A 63 -14.29 7.38 3.92
CA LYS A 63 -15.49 8.15 3.58
C LYS A 63 -15.15 9.31 2.65
N VAL A 64 -14.12 10.09 2.94
CA VAL A 64 -13.69 11.22 2.09
C VAL A 64 -13.40 10.79 0.65
N ILE A 65 -12.71 9.65 0.48
CA ILE A 65 -12.37 9.09 -0.83
C ILE A 65 -13.62 8.61 -1.57
N LYS A 66 -14.53 7.91 -0.88
CA LYS A 66 -15.79 7.40 -1.45
C LYS A 66 -16.76 8.52 -1.83
N ASP A 67 -16.87 9.56 -1.01
CA ASP A 67 -17.72 10.73 -1.29
C ASP A 67 -17.25 11.47 -2.56
N LYS A 68 -15.98 11.32 -2.97
CA LYS A 68 -15.41 11.80 -4.23
C LYS A 68 -15.55 10.84 -5.42
N GLY A 69 -16.20 9.69 -5.22
CA GLY A 69 -16.44 8.68 -6.27
C GLY A 69 -15.30 7.69 -6.49
N ALA A 70 -14.23 7.75 -5.68
CA ALA A 70 -13.08 6.85 -5.81
C ALA A 70 -13.23 5.59 -4.93
N ILE A 71 -12.67 4.48 -5.40
CA ILE A 71 -12.63 3.22 -4.65
C ILE A 71 -11.46 3.22 -3.65
N VAL A 72 -11.67 2.70 -2.45
CA VAL A 72 -10.60 2.56 -1.44
C VAL A 72 -9.87 1.25 -1.65
N GLY A 73 -8.54 1.31 -1.70
CA GLY A 73 -7.66 0.16 -1.77
C GLY A 73 -6.69 0.07 -0.60
N ILE A 74 -6.22 -1.14 -0.27
CA ILE A 74 -5.32 -1.37 0.87
C ILE A 74 -4.04 -2.10 0.45
N LYS A 75 -2.89 -1.58 0.88
CA LYS A 75 -1.61 -2.31 0.77
C LYS A 75 -1.55 -3.39 1.84
N VAL A 76 -1.45 -4.66 1.42
CA VAL A 76 -1.47 -5.80 2.33
C VAL A 76 -0.13 -6.51 2.50
N ASP A 77 0.84 -6.26 1.60
CA ASP A 77 2.20 -6.78 1.71
C ASP A 77 2.95 -6.21 2.94
N LYS A 78 3.72 -7.06 3.62
CA LYS A 78 4.56 -6.72 4.78
C LYS A 78 6.03 -6.44 4.40
N GLY A 79 6.26 -6.07 3.13
CA GLY A 79 7.58 -5.72 2.61
C GLY A 79 8.36 -6.90 2.03
N VAL A 80 9.53 -6.57 1.49
CA VAL A 80 10.44 -7.55 0.86
C VAL A 80 11.35 -8.19 1.88
N VAL A 81 11.75 -9.43 1.63
CA VAL A 81 12.75 -10.18 2.39
C VAL A 81 13.82 -10.74 1.44
N PRO A 82 15.09 -10.84 1.87
CA PRO A 82 16.15 -11.39 1.02
C PRO A 82 15.88 -12.83 0.62
N LEU A 83 16.18 -13.18 -0.64
CA LEU A 83 16.06 -14.55 -1.14
C LEU A 83 17.43 -15.23 -1.03
N ALA A 84 17.59 -16.13 -0.06
CA ALA A 84 18.87 -16.79 0.23
C ALA A 84 19.39 -17.55 -1.01
N GLY A 85 20.72 -17.50 -1.22
CA GLY A 85 21.36 -18.13 -2.38
C GLY A 85 21.24 -17.34 -3.69
N THR A 86 20.78 -16.08 -3.66
CA THR A 86 20.70 -15.20 -4.84
C THR A 86 21.57 -13.95 -4.70
N ASN A 87 21.79 -13.24 -5.81
CA ASN A 87 22.58 -12.01 -5.83
C ASN A 87 21.76 -10.77 -5.42
N GLY A 88 21.43 -10.70 -4.13
CA GLY A 88 20.70 -9.57 -3.57
C GLY A 88 19.26 -9.44 -4.07
N GLU A 89 18.63 -10.55 -4.45
CA GLU A 89 17.23 -10.58 -4.85
C GLU A 89 16.31 -10.76 -3.65
N THR A 90 15.01 -10.56 -3.86
CA THR A 90 14.01 -10.56 -2.79
C THR A 90 12.75 -11.30 -3.20
N THR A 91 12.05 -11.88 -2.21
CA THR A 91 10.60 -12.17 -2.29
C THR A 91 9.85 -11.22 -1.37
N THR A 92 8.52 -11.28 -1.34
CA THR A 92 7.68 -10.43 -0.51
C THR A 92 6.89 -11.26 0.50
N GLN A 93 6.82 -10.79 1.75
CA GLN A 93 6.11 -11.46 2.83
C GLN A 93 4.74 -10.80 3.13
N GLY A 94 3.89 -11.51 3.86
CA GLY A 94 2.61 -10.97 4.36
C GLY A 94 1.37 -11.85 4.14
N LEU A 95 1.53 -13.11 3.75
CA LEU A 95 0.43 -14.05 3.54
C LEU A 95 -0.18 -14.57 4.84
N ASP A 96 0.60 -14.62 5.92
CA ASP A 96 0.12 -15.10 7.21
C ASP A 96 -1.00 -14.20 7.76
N GLY A 97 -2.16 -14.81 8.02
CA GLY A 97 -3.38 -14.13 8.45
C GLY A 97 -3.96 -13.17 7.40
N LEU A 98 -3.61 -13.33 6.12
CA LEU A 98 -4.06 -12.41 5.07
C LEU A 98 -5.57 -12.49 4.83
N SER A 99 -6.18 -13.68 4.92
CA SER A 99 -7.62 -13.86 4.70
C SER A 99 -8.44 -13.06 5.72
N GLU A 100 -8.10 -13.21 7.00
CA GLU A 100 -8.75 -12.51 8.12
C GLU A 100 -8.56 -11.00 7.99
N ARG A 101 -7.36 -10.57 7.59
CA ARG A 101 -7.08 -9.15 7.32
C ARG A 101 -7.88 -8.61 6.14
N CYS A 102 -8.00 -9.36 5.04
CA CYS A 102 -8.81 -8.96 3.89
C CYS A 102 -10.29 -8.84 4.28
N ALA A 103 -10.83 -9.81 5.03
CA ALA A 103 -12.20 -9.75 5.54
C ALA A 103 -12.42 -8.52 6.43
N GLN A 104 -11.46 -8.18 7.31
CA GLN A 104 -11.53 -6.97 8.12
C GLN A 104 -11.45 -5.70 7.28
N TYR A 105 -10.49 -5.59 6.35
CA TYR A 105 -10.36 -4.43 5.48
C TYR A 105 -11.58 -4.24 4.57
N LYS A 106 -12.23 -5.31 4.15
CA LYS A 106 -13.49 -5.25 3.39
C LYS A 106 -14.61 -4.64 4.23
N LYS A 107 -14.75 -5.07 5.50
CA LYS A 107 -15.70 -4.46 6.46
C LYS A 107 -15.39 -2.99 6.70
N ASP A 108 -14.11 -2.63 6.75
CA ASP A 108 -13.64 -1.26 6.96
C ASP A 108 -13.68 -0.40 5.68
N GLY A 109 -14.16 -0.98 4.57
CA GLY A 109 -14.52 -0.24 3.35
C GLY A 109 -13.49 -0.27 2.23
N ALA A 110 -12.45 -1.11 2.28
CA ALA A 110 -11.55 -1.34 1.16
C ALA A 110 -12.10 -2.39 0.19
N ASP A 111 -12.07 -2.11 -1.10
CA ASP A 111 -12.65 -2.95 -2.15
C ASP A 111 -11.61 -3.56 -3.10
N PHE A 112 -10.35 -3.10 -3.02
CA PHE A 112 -9.23 -3.74 -3.71
C PHE A 112 -7.97 -3.75 -2.85
N ALA A 113 -7.03 -4.63 -3.17
CA ALA A 113 -5.78 -4.74 -2.44
C ALA A 113 -4.58 -4.46 -3.36
N LYS A 114 -3.42 -4.20 -2.75
CA LYS A 114 -2.15 -4.09 -3.47
C LYS A 114 -1.07 -4.90 -2.77
N TRP A 115 -0.35 -5.70 -3.55
CA TRP A 115 0.89 -6.38 -3.18
C TRP A 115 2.04 -5.90 -4.07
N ARG A 116 3.28 -5.88 -3.57
CA ARG A 116 4.44 -5.46 -4.37
C ARG A 116 5.55 -6.49 -4.26
N CYS A 117 5.91 -7.09 -5.38
CA CYS A 117 7.15 -7.83 -5.57
C CYS A 117 8.20 -6.91 -6.20
N VAL A 118 9.49 -7.19 -5.95
CA VAL A 118 10.60 -6.40 -6.50
C VAL A 118 11.59 -7.36 -7.14
N LEU A 119 11.86 -7.10 -8.42
CA LEU A 119 12.88 -7.79 -9.19
C LEU A 119 13.97 -6.79 -9.55
N LYS A 120 15.21 -7.27 -9.57
CA LYS A 120 16.40 -6.51 -9.96
C LYS A 120 16.82 -6.97 -11.35
N ILE A 121 17.26 -6.04 -12.19
CA ILE A 121 17.79 -6.32 -13.53
C ILE A 121 19.31 -6.13 -13.49
N SER A 122 20.07 -7.14 -13.89
CA SER A 122 21.52 -7.13 -14.09
C SER A 122 21.95 -8.35 -14.93
N ASP A 123 23.26 -8.54 -15.14
CA ASP A 123 23.81 -9.69 -15.89
C ASP A 123 23.40 -11.06 -15.33
N HIS A 124 23.00 -11.13 -14.06
CA HIS A 124 22.62 -12.37 -13.35
C HIS A 124 21.26 -12.27 -12.62
N THR A 125 20.52 -11.17 -12.79
CA THR A 125 19.19 -10.98 -12.17
C THR A 125 18.20 -10.40 -13.18
N PRO A 126 16.91 -10.77 -13.14
CA PRO A 126 16.30 -11.64 -12.14
C PRO A 126 16.59 -13.12 -12.39
N SER A 127 16.99 -13.85 -11.35
CA SER A 127 17.17 -15.30 -11.46
C SER A 127 15.82 -15.99 -11.67
N ARG A 128 15.86 -17.21 -12.24
CA ARG A 128 14.67 -18.05 -12.38
C ARG A 128 13.98 -18.31 -11.03
N LEU A 129 14.77 -18.46 -9.97
CA LEU A 129 14.27 -18.64 -8.60
C LEU A 129 13.47 -17.41 -8.14
N ALA A 130 14.01 -16.20 -8.30
CA ALA A 130 13.32 -14.97 -7.93
C ALA A 130 12.03 -14.75 -8.73
N ILE A 131 12.03 -15.04 -10.03
CA ILE A 131 10.82 -14.93 -10.87
C ILE A 131 9.73 -15.89 -10.37
N ILE A 132 10.06 -17.17 -10.19
CA ILE A 132 9.09 -18.20 -9.78
C ILE A 132 8.53 -17.90 -8.40
N GLU A 133 9.39 -17.56 -7.44
CA GLU A 133 8.97 -17.30 -6.07
C GLU A 133 8.07 -16.07 -5.98
N ASN A 134 8.43 -14.97 -6.66
CA ASN A 134 7.59 -13.77 -6.67
C ASN A 134 6.27 -13.97 -7.43
N ALA A 135 6.25 -14.75 -8.51
CA ALA A 135 5.02 -15.09 -9.21
C ALA A 135 4.10 -15.96 -8.35
N ASN A 136 4.66 -16.97 -7.67
CA ASN A 136 3.91 -17.87 -6.79
C ASN A 136 3.30 -17.12 -5.59
N VAL A 137 4.06 -16.24 -4.93
CA VAL A 137 3.53 -15.45 -3.81
C VAL A 137 2.45 -14.46 -4.27
N LEU A 138 2.59 -13.86 -5.46
CA LEU A 138 1.54 -13.02 -6.06
C LEU A 138 0.26 -13.80 -6.34
N ALA A 139 0.37 -15.03 -6.87
CA ALA A 139 -0.79 -15.88 -7.13
C ALA A 139 -1.52 -16.25 -5.82
N ARG A 140 -0.79 -16.63 -4.76
CA ARG A 140 -1.38 -16.90 -3.44
C ARG A 140 -2.07 -15.66 -2.85
N TYR A 141 -1.41 -14.50 -2.93
CA TYR A 141 -2.00 -13.22 -2.52
C TYR A 141 -3.30 -12.92 -3.28
N ALA A 142 -3.28 -13.05 -4.61
CA ALA A 142 -4.43 -12.77 -5.46
C ALA A 142 -5.60 -13.69 -5.14
N SER A 143 -5.33 -14.99 -4.98
CA SER A 143 -6.35 -16.00 -4.62
C SER A 143 -6.99 -15.73 -3.26
N ILE A 144 -6.27 -15.19 -2.27
CA ILE A 144 -6.84 -14.85 -0.97
C ILE A 144 -7.68 -13.57 -1.02
N CYS A 145 -7.40 -12.66 -1.98
CA CYS A 145 -8.13 -11.40 -2.12
C CYS A 145 -9.43 -11.52 -2.90
N GLN A 146 -9.57 -12.54 -3.75
CA GLN A 146 -10.78 -12.80 -4.56
C GLN A 146 -11.83 -13.53 -3.74
#